data_AF-I8IH07-F1
#
_entry.id   AF-I8IH07-F1
#
_cell.length_a   1.000
_cell.length_b   1.000
_cell.length_c   1.000
_cell.angle_alpha   90.00
_cell.angle_beta   90.00
_cell.angle_gamma   90.00
#
_symmetry.space_group_name_H-M   'P 1'
#
loop_
_entity.id
_entity.type
_entity.pdbx_description
1 polymer ?
#
loop_
_entity_poly.entity_id
_entity_poly.type
_entity_poly.pdbx_seq_one_letter_code
_entity_poly.pdbx_strand_id
1 'polypeptide(L)'
;MLLQLPTELIQLVFQYSTTTAFLQAAFSCRTLYAIASNCREILLHHLYQTPGLNEDLLPADSKQLFRVLQKRASQQLYGAQFTASCTCFHFGSLVLDVKASSLAPSEHQTFALVYKGHEDIQLFRTENGQLQLKACLKPQRLQPGVVEVLRTAFDADDGLYVLQRFTSTAEESPDSEHPFIKQAFNTYTRGQVYLIRYSLQSRQDPVRVCTFPDHAEYEPLALAAAHRDTFAISWQHSRESEEYEVVLYNSQSASSAHSLSSAIDIAYDSCVLVDWTKQRQNDDVHLHARLASPRFECEKGPVIDLAFNDRSTQILYYHRAQTLYRSFQNIERINMNSFPVQPTLYQNSSLVQFSDSLRLLFSIAIPFYGTHATRVEENGHSRCQWKYLAFGIATHRTEDWTVACLLKSEAFCSSEHCGHVLNLERGRRFLNWTVVARLWGFQDSNNSLGCKVATSKHGTRIAVANWNVLYIWALQPSALIEQNSNGYYPSLLQSPGSAMVELRPLVIPLYAVCFKLRFTDVEDELLAITDRGLMYWNLGPLGRGQRNTEELPAWGDSV
;
A
#
# COMPACT_ATOMS: atom_id res chain seq x y z
N MET A 1 -31.02 -13.46 29.98
CA MET A 1 -31.95 -12.31 29.85
C MET A 1 -32.77 -12.35 28.56
N LEU A 2 -32.19 -12.31 27.34
CA LEU A 2 -32.98 -12.31 26.09
C LEU A 2 -33.93 -13.52 25.92
N LEU A 3 -33.46 -14.72 26.29
CA LEU A 3 -34.25 -15.97 26.18
C LEU A 3 -35.42 -16.09 27.18
N GLN A 4 -35.55 -15.15 28.11
CA GLN A 4 -36.67 -15.10 29.06
C GLN A 4 -37.84 -14.26 28.54
N LEU A 5 -37.66 -13.56 27.42
CA LEU A 5 -38.69 -12.73 26.80
C LEU A 5 -39.57 -13.58 25.86
N PRO A 6 -40.86 -13.23 25.71
CA PRO A 6 -41.71 -13.75 24.63
C PRO A 6 -41.11 -13.49 23.25
N THR A 7 -41.42 -14.36 22.29
CA THR A 7 -40.91 -14.31 20.92
C THR A 7 -41.19 -12.96 20.25
N GLU A 8 -42.35 -12.38 20.51
CA GLU A 8 -42.80 -11.10 19.95
C GLU A 8 -41.92 -9.94 20.44
N LEU A 9 -41.51 -9.96 21.71
CA LEU A 9 -40.59 -8.97 22.25
C LEU A 9 -39.18 -9.16 21.70
N ILE A 10 -38.73 -10.40 21.50
CA ILE A 10 -37.44 -10.69 20.85
C ILE A 10 -37.44 -10.18 19.41
N GLN A 11 -38.52 -10.39 18.67
CA GLN A 11 -38.73 -9.88 17.32
C GLN A 11 -38.68 -8.35 17.26
N LEU A 12 -39.32 -7.68 18.20
CA LEU A 12 -39.26 -6.22 18.33
C LEU A 12 -37.82 -5.74 18.59
N VAL A 13 -37.10 -6.40 19.52
CA VAL A 13 -35.69 -6.10 19.80
C VAL A 13 -34.84 -6.27 18.55
N PHE A 14 -35.07 -7.33 17.78
CA PHE A 14 -34.37 -7.56 16.51
C PHE A 14 -34.65 -6.47 15.48
N GLN A 15 -35.91 -6.06 15.32
CA GLN A 15 -36.29 -5.00 14.39
C GLN A 15 -35.60 -3.66 14.69
N TYR A 16 -35.42 -3.29 15.96
CA TYR A 16 -34.75 -2.04 16.34
C TYR A 16 -33.22 -2.15 16.48
N SER A 17 -32.66 -3.35 16.27
CA SER A 17 -31.22 -3.56 16.32
C SER A 17 -30.56 -3.23 14.98
N THR A 18 -29.26 -2.93 14.99
CA THR A 18 -28.49 -2.85 13.74
C THR A 18 -28.37 -4.24 13.12
N THR A 19 -28.26 -4.35 11.79
CA THR A 19 -28.08 -5.67 11.12
C THR A 19 -26.93 -6.48 11.72
N THR A 20 -25.83 -5.82 12.10
CA THR A 20 -24.68 -6.47 12.75
C THR A 20 -25.06 -7.07 14.10
N ALA A 21 -25.78 -6.32 14.95
CA ALA A 21 -26.23 -6.80 16.26
C ALA A 21 -27.29 -7.90 16.13
N PHE A 22 -28.22 -7.76 15.17
CA PHE A 22 -29.20 -8.79 14.82
C PHE A 22 -28.52 -10.12 14.48
N LEU A 23 -27.54 -10.10 13.57
CA LEU A 23 -26.82 -11.31 13.16
C LEU A 23 -26.03 -11.93 14.32
N GLN A 24 -25.37 -11.11 15.13
CA GLN A 24 -24.64 -11.59 16.32
C GLN A 24 -25.57 -12.28 17.32
N ALA A 25 -26.72 -11.67 17.60
CA ALA A 25 -27.72 -12.27 18.48
C ALA A 25 -28.27 -13.57 17.87
N ALA A 26 -28.57 -13.59 16.58
CA ALA A 26 -29.05 -14.78 15.87
C ALA A 26 -28.04 -15.94 15.93
N PHE A 27 -26.74 -15.68 15.77
CA PHE A 27 -25.70 -16.72 15.80
C PHE A 27 -25.27 -17.14 17.21
N SER A 28 -25.67 -16.40 18.25
CA SER A 28 -25.29 -16.71 19.63
C SER A 28 -25.93 -17.99 20.19
N CYS A 29 -27.15 -18.34 19.77
CA CYS A 29 -27.81 -19.57 20.19
C CYS A 29 -28.91 -20.04 19.22
N ARG A 30 -29.23 -21.35 19.28
CA ARG A 30 -30.20 -22.00 18.37
C ARG A 30 -31.61 -21.41 18.42
N THR A 31 -32.08 -21.00 19.59
CA THR A 31 -33.43 -20.43 19.75
C THR A 31 -33.55 -19.08 19.06
N LEU A 32 -32.58 -18.17 19.29
CA LEU A 32 -32.55 -16.86 18.64
C LEU A 32 -32.35 -16.99 17.13
N TYR A 33 -31.51 -17.95 16.69
CA TYR A 33 -31.38 -18.29 15.28
C TYR A 33 -32.72 -18.64 14.64
N ALA A 34 -33.49 -19.55 15.27
CA ALA A 34 -34.77 -20.00 14.73
C ALA A 34 -35.80 -18.85 14.67
N ILE A 35 -35.83 -17.97 15.66
CA ILE A 35 -36.70 -16.79 15.66
C ILE A 35 -36.30 -15.83 14.54
N ALA A 36 -35.01 -15.52 14.44
CA ALA A 36 -34.45 -14.61 13.43
C ALA A 36 -34.64 -15.11 12.00
N SER A 37 -34.44 -16.41 11.74
CA SER A 37 -34.51 -16.99 10.39
C SER A 37 -35.92 -17.22 9.86
N ASN A 38 -36.94 -17.19 10.73
CA ASN A 38 -38.32 -17.50 10.36
C ASN A 38 -39.20 -16.26 10.18
N CYS A 39 -38.83 -15.11 10.76
CA CYS A 39 -39.62 -13.88 10.64
C CYS A 39 -39.30 -13.12 9.35
N ARG A 40 -40.15 -13.29 8.33
CA ARG A 40 -39.95 -12.71 7.00
C ARG A 40 -39.83 -11.18 7.01
N GLU A 41 -40.65 -10.50 7.81
CA GLU A 41 -40.72 -9.03 7.87
C GLU A 41 -39.44 -8.42 8.43
N ILE A 42 -38.89 -9.00 9.49
CA ILE A 42 -37.61 -8.59 10.09
C ILE A 42 -36.46 -8.82 9.10
N LEU A 43 -36.46 -9.95 8.38
CA LEU A 43 -35.45 -10.23 7.38
C LEU A 43 -35.46 -9.21 6.24
N LEU A 44 -36.64 -8.85 5.73
CA LEU A 44 -36.76 -7.78 4.74
C LEU A 44 -36.28 -6.44 5.30
N HIS A 45 -36.66 -6.11 6.54
CA HIS A 45 -36.22 -4.87 7.19
C HIS A 45 -34.69 -4.75 7.21
N HIS A 46 -33.98 -5.78 7.64
CA HIS A 46 -32.51 -5.78 7.64
C HIS A 46 -31.91 -5.81 6.22
N LEU A 47 -32.55 -6.50 5.26
CA LEU A 47 -32.09 -6.51 3.86
C LEU A 47 -32.18 -5.12 3.21
N TYR A 48 -33.25 -4.36 3.47
CA TYR A 48 -33.38 -2.99 2.96
C TYR A 48 -32.39 -2.00 3.57
N GLN A 49 -31.82 -2.33 4.74
CA GLN A 49 -30.77 -1.54 5.38
C GLN A 49 -29.36 -1.99 5.01
N THR A 50 -29.21 -3.16 4.37
CA THR A 50 -27.91 -3.74 4.05
C THR A 50 -27.60 -3.55 2.57
N PRO A 51 -26.41 -3.01 2.21
CA PRO A 51 -26.03 -2.83 0.82
C PRO A 51 -26.22 -4.07 -0.05
N GLY A 52 -26.87 -3.90 -1.21
CA GLY A 52 -27.23 -4.96 -2.15
C GLY A 52 -28.45 -4.59 -3.00
N LEU A 53 -28.56 -5.15 -4.20
CA LEU A 53 -29.69 -4.93 -5.10
C LEU A 53 -30.94 -5.63 -4.58
N ASN A 54 -32.07 -4.93 -4.53
CA ASN A 54 -33.32 -5.46 -3.95
C ASN A 54 -34.20 -6.23 -4.95
N GLU A 55 -33.64 -6.58 -6.11
CA GLU A 55 -34.25 -7.48 -7.07
C GLU A 55 -34.53 -8.84 -6.40
N ASP A 56 -35.67 -9.45 -6.72
CA ASP A 56 -36.09 -10.77 -6.26
C ASP A 56 -36.32 -10.98 -4.74
N LEU A 57 -36.31 -9.92 -3.92
CA LEU A 57 -36.56 -10.07 -2.47
C LEU A 57 -38.02 -10.38 -2.12
N LEU A 58 -38.98 -9.80 -2.84
CA LEU A 58 -40.41 -9.98 -2.54
C LEU A 58 -40.91 -11.44 -2.70
N PRO A 59 -40.57 -12.18 -3.78
CA PRO A 59 -41.03 -13.55 -3.93
C PRO A 59 -40.29 -14.56 -3.03
N ALA A 60 -39.17 -14.19 -2.41
CA ALA A 60 -38.34 -15.10 -1.64
C ALA A 60 -38.96 -15.49 -0.28
N ASP A 61 -38.74 -16.75 0.11
CA ASP A 61 -39.13 -17.26 1.43
C ASP A 61 -38.15 -16.81 2.54
N SER A 62 -38.52 -16.99 3.82
CA SER A 62 -37.68 -16.55 4.95
C SER A 62 -36.27 -17.20 4.94
N LYS A 63 -36.14 -18.46 4.51
CA LYS A 63 -34.84 -19.15 4.48
C LYS A 63 -33.94 -18.58 3.40
N GLN A 64 -34.51 -18.30 2.22
CA GLN A 64 -33.82 -17.64 1.11
C GLN A 64 -33.40 -16.22 1.50
N LEU A 65 -34.32 -15.44 2.08
CA LEU A 65 -34.02 -14.08 2.56
C LEU A 65 -32.89 -14.08 3.59
N PHE A 66 -32.91 -15.01 4.55
CA PHE A 66 -31.85 -15.09 5.55
C PHE A 66 -30.49 -15.45 4.93
N ARG A 67 -30.45 -16.35 3.92
CA ARG A 67 -29.23 -16.66 3.16
C ARG A 67 -28.72 -15.44 2.38
N VAL A 68 -29.61 -14.67 1.76
CA VAL A 68 -29.23 -13.43 1.06
C VAL A 68 -28.67 -12.42 2.05
N LEU A 69 -29.30 -12.27 3.23
CA LEU A 69 -28.82 -11.37 4.27
C LEU A 69 -27.44 -11.78 4.77
N GLN A 70 -27.21 -13.07 5.02
CA GLN A 70 -25.90 -13.60 5.40
C GLN A 70 -24.83 -13.30 4.34
N LYS A 71 -25.15 -13.50 3.05
CA LYS A 71 -24.24 -13.20 1.94
C LYS A 71 -23.90 -11.72 1.86
N ARG A 72 -24.90 -10.83 1.95
CA ARG A 72 -24.66 -9.38 1.95
C ARG A 72 -23.85 -8.95 3.17
N ALA A 73 -24.19 -9.49 4.34
CA ALA A 73 -23.47 -9.22 5.58
C ALA A 73 -22.00 -9.62 5.50
N SER A 74 -21.68 -10.79 4.93
CA SER A 74 -20.28 -11.19 4.73
C SER A 74 -19.57 -10.29 3.73
N GLN A 75 -20.24 -9.89 2.63
CA GLN A 75 -19.67 -8.95 1.66
C GLN A 75 -19.37 -7.57 2.27
N GLN A 76 -20.13 -7.17 3.29
CA GLN A 76 -19.97 -5.92 4.04
C GLN A 76 -19.16 -6.08 5.33
N LEU A 77 -18.55 -7.26 5.55
CA LEU A 77 -17.77 -7.60 6.75
C LEU A 77 -18.52 -7.44 8.09
N TYR A 78 -19.85 -7.55 8.09
CA TYR A 78 -20.64 -7.42 9.32
C TYR A 78 -20.35 -8.58 10.27
N GLY A 79 -19.82 -8.26 11.45
CA GLY A 79 -19.45 -9.24 12.46
C GLY A 79 -18.03 -9.78 12.31
N ALA A 80 -17.30 -9.38 11.27
CA ALA A 80 -15.91 -9.79 11.06
C ALA A 80 -14.97 -9.37 12.20
N GLN A 81 -15.33 -8.38 13.02
CA GLN A 81 -14.56 -8.03 14.23
C GLN A 81 -14.47 -9.19 15.23
N PHE A 82 -15.45 -10.11 15.19
CA PHE A 82 -15.52 -11.28 16.06
C PHE A 82 -15.13 -12.56 15.34
N THR A 83 -15.43 -12.67 14.04
CA THR A 83 -15.17 -13.89 13.26
C THR A 83 -13.86 -13.88 12.48
N ALA A 84 -13.27 -12.71 12.20
CA ALA A 84 -11.97 -12.65 11.52
C ALA A 84 -10.94 -13.44 12.31
N SER A 85 -10.17 -14.27 11.62
CA SER A 85 -9.09 -15.07 12.22
C SER A 85 -7.75 -14.40 11.95
N CYS A 86 -6.86 -14.43 12.93
CA CYS A 86 -5.51 -13.88 12.81
C CYS A 86 -4.50 -14.96 13.16
N THR A 87 -3.50 -15.12 12.30
CA THR A 87 -2.29 -15.89 12.58
C THR A 87 -1.14 -14.91 12.65
N CYS A 88 -0.52 -14.81 13.83
CA CYS A 88 0.72 -14.05 14.02
C CYS A 88 1.89 -15.01 13.87
N PHE A 89 2.71 -14.77 12.86
CA PHE A 89 3.92 -15.51 12.62
C PHE A 89 5.09 -14.83 13.32
N HIS A 90 5.68 -15.55 14.28
CA HIS A 90 6.92 -15.15 14.95
C HIS A 90 8.08 -16.03 14.48
N PHE A 91 9.29 -15.55 14.74
CA PHE A 91 10.52 -16.12 14.18
C PHE A 91 11.46 -16.58 15.31
N GLY A 92 10.89 -17.29 16.30
CA GLY A 92 11.60 -17.66 17.53
C GLY A 92 12.16 -16.45 18.28
N SER A 93 13.47 -16.43 18.51
CA SER A 93 14.19 -15.29 19.11
C SER A 93 14.56 -14.18 18.11
N LEU A 94 14.32 -14.40 16.81
CA LEU A 94 14.70 -13.46 15.76
C LEU A 94 13.67 -12.33 15.65
N VAL A 95 14.18 -11.11 15.51
CA VAL A 95 13.35 -9.91 15.29
C VAL A 95 13.36 -9.56 13.82
N LEU A 96 12.19 -9.33 13.25
CA LEU A 96 12.06 -8.92 11.85
C LEU A 96 12.59 -7.50 11.65
N ASP A 97 13.51 -7.30 10.70
CA ASP A 97 13.87 -5.97 10.22
C ASP A 97 12.82 -5.49 9.23
N VAL A 98 11.90 -4.69 9.76
CA VAL A 98 10.74 -4.21 9.02
C VAL A 98 11.13 -3.24 7.89
N LYS A 99 12.25 -2.54 8.03
CA LYS A 99 12.71 -1.59 7.00
C LYS A 99 13.38 -2.35 5.85
N ALA A 100 14.18 -3.36 6.16
CA ALA A 100 14.85 -4.20 5.18
C ALA A 100 13.88 -5.15 4.45
N SER A 101 12.81 -5.60 5.12
CA SER A 101 11.79 -6.48 4.54
C SER A 101 10.89 -5.76 3.53
N SER A 102 10.38 -6.44 2.51
CA SER A 102 9.50 -5.85 1.49
C SER A 102 8.38 -6.78 1.03
N LEU A 103 7.28 -6.19 0.59
CA LEU A 103 6.14 -6.91 0.00
C LEU A 103 6.19 -6.67 -1.51
N ALA A 104 6.20 -7.72 -2.31
CA ALA A 104 6.12 -7.58 -3.76
C ALA A 104 4.76 -6.97 -4.17
N PRO A 105 4.64 -6.42 -5.39
CA PRO A 105 3.34 -6.10 -5.97
C PRO A 105 2.39 -7.30 -5.90
N SER A 106 1.08 -7.03 -5.78
CA SER A 106 0.05 -8.04 -5.50
C SER A 106 0.09 -9.24 -6.46
N GLU A 107 0.48 -9.02 -7.71
CA GLU A 107 0.52 -10.04 -8.76
C GLU A 107 1.49 -11.21 -8.46
N HIS A 108 2.56 -10.97 -7.70
CA HIS A 108 3.59 -11.99 -7.47
C HIS A 108 3.38 -12.81 -6.19
N GLN A 109 2.46 -12.38 -5.31
CA GLN A 109 2.18 -12.94 -3.96
C GLN A 109 3.42 -13.20 -3.07
N THR A 110 4.59 -12.75 -3.49
CA THR A 110 5.88 -13.02 -2.86
C THR A 110 6.23 -11.86 -1.93
N PHE A 111 7.03 -12.14 -0.91
CA PHE A 111 7.57 -11.11 -0.02
C PHE A 111 8.93 -11.56 0.51
N ALA A 112 9.79 -10.58 0.77
CA ALA A 112 11.13 -10.76 1.27
C ALA A 112 11.17 -10.34 2.74
N LEU A 113 11.54 -11.27 3.61
CA LEU A 113 11.71 -11.04 5.04
C LEU A 113 13.20 -11.10 5.39
N VAL A 114 13.64 -10.13 6.17
CA VAL A 114 15.01 -9.98 6.65
C VAL A 114 14.97 -9.89 8.16
N TYR A 115 15.82 -10.65 8.85
CA TYR A 115 15.94 -10.55 10.30
C TYR A 115 17.03 -9.57 10.71
N LYS A 116 16.78 -8.84 11.79
CA LYS A 116 17.71 -7.85 12.30
C LYS A 116 19.02 -8.51 12.72
N GLY A 117 20.13 -8.01 12.19
CA GLY A 117 21.47 -8.55 12.44
C GLY A 117 21.80 -9.83 11.66
N HIS A 118 20.90 -10.28 10.78
CA HIS A 118 21.15 -11.38 9.85
C HIS A 118 21.32 -10.86 8.42
N GLU A 119 22.14 -11.58 7.67
CA GLU A 119 22.45 -11.28 6.28
C GLU A 119 21.54 -12.04 5.28
N ASP A 120 20.90 -13.11 5.74
CA ASP A 120 20.05 -13.97 4.92
C ASP A 120 18.68 -13.35 4.66
N ILE A 121 18.19 -13.50 3.43
CA ILE A 121 16.89 -12.99 3.00
C ILE A 121 15.97 -14.18 2.72
N GLN A 122 14.87 -14.25 3.45
CA GLN A 122 13.89 -15.31 3.30
C GLN A 122 12.75 -14.86 2.38
N LEU A 123 12.60 -15.56 1.26
CA LEU A 123 11.52 -15.36 0.32
C LEU A 123 10.37 -16.28 0.65
N PHE A 124 9.22 -15.69 0.93
CA PHE A 124 7.99 -16.41 1.21
C PHE A 124 6.93 -16.10 0.16
N ARG A 125 5.97 -17.02 0.04
CA ARG A 125 4.74 -16.85 -0.74
C ARG A 125 3.54 -17.22 0.13
N THR A 126 2.45 -16.47 -0.02
CA THR A 126 1.14 -16.87 0.54
C THR A 126 0.38 -17.72 -0.44
N GLU A 127 -0.02 -18.93 -0.05
CA GLU A 127 -0.97 -19.75 -0.81
C GLU A 127 -2.04 -20.28 0.14
N ASN A 128 -3.33 -20.00 -0.14
CA ASN A 128 -4.48 -20.46 0.65
C ASN A 128 -4.38 -20.17 2.16
N GLY A 129 -3.88 -18.99 2.53
CA GLY A 129 -3.66 -18.60 3.93
C GLY A 129 -2.52 -19.30 4.66
N GLN A 130 -1.71 -20.09 3.95
CA GLN A 130 -0.46 -20.64 4.46
C GLN A 130 0.73 -19.86 3.90
N LEU A 131 1.75 -19.65 4.74
CA LEU A 131 3.02 -19.10 4.31
C LEU A 131 3.96 -20.25 3.93
N GLN A 132 4.45 -20.23 2.70
CA GLN A 132 5.43 -21.18 2.21
C GLN A 132 6.77 -20.49 1.99
N LEU A 133 7.84 -21.05 2.55
CA LEU A 133 9.20 -20.60 2.27
C LEU A 133 9.61 -21.06 0.86
N LYS A 134 9.84 -20.10 -0.04
CA LYS A 134 10.23 -20.35 -1.43
C LYS A 134 11.74 -20.49 -1.58
N ALA A 135 12.51 -19.63 -0.92
CA ALA A 135 13.96 -19.64 -0.99
C ALA A 135 14.58 -18.89 0.19
N CYS A 136 15.82 -19.24 0.51
CA CYS A 136 16.71 -18.45 1.35
C CYS A 136 17.84 -17.93 0.45
N LEU A 137 17.94 -16.62 0.30
CA LEU A 137 19.02 -15.97 -0.44
C LEU A 137 20.13 -15.62 0.55
N LYS A 138 21.31 -16.18 0.32
CA LYS A 138 22.52 -15.84 1.06
C LYS A 138 23.25 -14.71 0.36
N PRO A 139 23.90 -13.80 1.10
CA PRO A 139 24.76 -12.80 0.48
C PRO A 139 25.94 -13.49 -0.21
N GLN A 140 26.30 -12.99 -1.38
CA GLN A 140 27.55 -13.41 -2.02
C GLN A 140 28.72 -12.71 -1.32
N ARG A 141 29.57 -13.49 -0.65
CA ARG A 141 30.77 -12.97 0.02
C ARG A 141 31.98 -13.17 -0.88
N LEU A 142 32.65 -12.07 -1.23
CA LEU A 142 33.97 -12.11 -1.87
C LEU A 142 35.10 -12.00 -0.83
N GLN A 143 34.82 -11.41 0.35
CA GLN A 143 35.79 -11.18 1.42
C GLN A 143 35.15 -11.43 2.81
N PRO A 144 35.96 -11.74 3.85
CA PRO A 144 35.50 -11.80 5.24
C PRO A 144 35.00 -10.44 5.72
N GLY A 145 33.81 -10.40 6.30
CA GLY A 145 33.21 -9.19 6.84
C GLY A 145 31.76 -9.41 7.26
N VAL A 146 31.14 -8.35 7.75
CA VAL A 146 29.73 -8.34 8.18
C VAL A 146 28.89 -7.69 7.09
N VAL A 147 27.82 -8.38 6.66
CA VAL A 147 26.83 -7.86 5.71
C VAL A 147 25.57 -7.47 6.48
N GLU A 148 25.13 -6.24 6.31
CA GLU A 148 23.85 -5.74 6.81
C GLU A 148 22.92 -5.45 5.62
N VAL A 149 21.75 -6.08 5.57
CA VAL A 149 20.74 -5.77 4.56
C VAL A 149 19.96 -4.52 4.98
N LEU A 150 20.07 -3.45 4.22
CA LEU A 150 19.46 -2.16 4.53
C LEU A 150 18.02 -2.06 3.99
N ARG A 151 17.81 -2.45 2.73
CA ARG A 151 16.52 -2.37 2.03
C ARG A 151 16.40 -3.48 0.99
N THR A 152 15.17 -3.92 0.76
CA THR A 152 14.83 -4.78 -0.39
C THR A 152 13.69 -4.18 -1.19
N ALA A 153 13.71 -4.38 -2.51
CA ALA A 153 12.65 -3.94 -3.41
C ALA A 153 12.47 -4.94 -4.56
N PHE A 154 11.23 -5.19 -4.94
CA PHE A 154 10.91 -6.01 -6.11
C PHE A 154 10.79 -5.12 -7.35
N ASP A 155 11.28 -5.59 -8.49
CA ASP A 155 10.92 -5.04 -9.80
C ASP A 155 9.68 -5.75 -10.38
N ALA A 156 9.25 -5.30 -11.57
CA ALA A 156 8.14 -5.92 -12.31
C ALA A 156 8.53 -7.18 -13.09
N ASP A 157 9.83 -7.48 -13.19
CA ASP A 157 10.42 -8.55 -14.00
C ASP A 157 10.89 -9.74 -13.12
N ASP A 158 10.24 -9.96 -11.97
CA ASP A 158 10.61 -10.98 -10.96
C ASP A 158 12.07 -10.87 -10.46
N GLY A 159 12.61 -9.65 -10.38
CA GLY A 159 13.90 -9.34 -9.76
C GLY A 159 13.75 -8.82 -8.34
N LEU A 160 14.67 -9.23 -7.46
CA LEU A 160 14.81 -8.68 -6.11
C LEU A 160 16.09 -7.86 -6.01
N TYR A 161 15.94 -6.58 -5.71
CA TYR A 161 17.03 -5.67 -5.40
C TYR A 161 17.26 -5.66 -3.89
N VAL A 162 18.52 -5.76 -3.51
CA VAL A 162 18.98 -5.84 -2.13
C VAL A 162 20.06 -4.80 -1.95
N LEU A 163 19.73 -3.74 -1.24
CA LEU A 163 20.70 -2.74 -0.83
C LEU A 163 21.31 -3.19 0.49
N GLN A 164 22.62 -3.39 0.51
CA GLN A 164 23.34 -3.92 1.64
C GLN A 164 24.59 -3.10 1.95
N ARG A 165 24.99 -3.08 3.21
CA ARG A 165 26.25 -2.53 3.68
C ARG A 165 27.19 -3.67 4.01
N PHE A 166 28.41 -3.61 3.49
CA PHE A 166 29.46 -4.53 3.86
C PHE A 166 30.53 -3.79 4.67
N THR A 167 30.82 -4.30 5.86
CA THR A 167 31.86 -3.79 6.74
C THR A 167 32.95 -4.85 6.85
N SER A 168 34.14 -4.52 6.36
CA SER A 168 35.30 -5.43 6.40
C SER A 168 35.78 -5.60 7.84
N THR A 169 36.03 -6.85 8.24
CA THR A 169 36.72 -7.17 9.50
C THR A 169 38.22 -7.16 9.24
N ALA A 170 38.84 -5.99 9.15
CA ALA A 170 40.29 -5.88 9.09
C ALA A 170 40.87 -6.08 10.50
N GLU A 171 41.81 -7.02 10.66
CA GLU A 171 42.63 -7.11 11.87
C GLU A 171 43.48 -5.83 11.99
N GLU A 172 43.48 -5.20 13.17
CA GLU A 172 44.27 -4.00 13.45
C GLU A 172 45.75 -4.29 13.21
N SER A 173 46.31 -3.76 12.12
CA SER A 173 47.76 -3.76 11.92
C SER A 173 48.40 -2.64 12.74
N PRO A 174 49.64 -2.82 13.23
CA PRO A 174 50.34 -1.83 14.06
C PRO A 174 50.68 -0.51 13.32
N ASP A 175 50.44 -0.42 12.01
CA ASP A 175 50.64 0.78 11.18
C ASP A 175 49.42 1.73 11.17
N SER A 176 48.40 1.45 11.99
CA SER A 176 47.12 2.16 12.08
C SER A 176 47.19 3.60 12.62
N GLU A 177 48.37 4.13 12.96
CA GLU A 177 48.51 5.50 13.48
C GLU A 177 48.65 6.59 12.41
N HIS A 178 48.98 6.25 11.15
CA HIS A 178 49.18 7.23 10.08
C HIS A 178 47.86 7.92 9.71
N PRO A 179 47.79 9.27 9.56
CA PRO A 179 46.52 9.98 9.34
C PRO A 179 45.74 9.53 8.08
N PHE A 180 46.41 9.22 6.97
CA PHE A 180 45.76 8.63 5.79
C PHE A 180 45.27 7.20 6.01
N ILE A 181 45.97 6.43 6.84
CA ILE A 181 45.57 5.08 7.22
C ILE A 181 44.35 5.19 8.14
N LYS A 182 44.36 6.05 9.17
CA LYS A 182 43.19 6.38 10.01
C LYS A 182 41.98 6.83 9.21
N GLN A 183 42.17 7.68 8.19
CA GLN A 183 41.08 8.14 7.33
C GLN A 183 40.54 7.00 6.46
N ALA A 184 41.40 6.15 5.89
CA ALA A 184 40.97 4.96 5.15
C ALA A 184 40.27 3.94 6.07
N PHE A 185 40.80 3.69 7.26
CA PHE A 185 40.20 2.85 8.30
C PHE A 185 38.82 3.38 8.72
N ASN A 186 38.63 4.69 8.84
CA ASN A 186 37.32 5.29 9.12
C ASN A 186 36.28 4.96 8.03
N THR A 187 36.70 4.96 6.76
CA THR A 187 35.86 4.53 5.63
C THR A 187 35.57 3.03 5.68
N TYR A 188 36.55 2.20 6.05
CA TYR A 188 36.34 0.76 6.29
C TYR A 188 35.37 0.48 7.45
N THR A 189 35.43 1.24 8.55
CA THR A 189 34.51 1.08 9.69
C THR A 189 33.08 1.49 9.40
N ARG A 190 32.84 2.45 8.49
CA ARG A 190 31.48 2.85 8.09
C ARG A 190 30.80 1.85 7.15
N GLY A 191 31.57 0.97 6.54
CA GLY A 191 31.11 -0.02 5.56
C GLY A 191 30.74 0.63 4.22
N GLN A 192 30.95 -0.12 3.13
CA GLN A 192 30.58 0.33 1.79
C GLN A 192 29.18 -0.19 1.44
N VAL A 193 28.39 0.64 0.75
CA VAL A 193 27.03 0.29 0.31
C VAL A 193 27.07 -0.25 -1.11
N TYR A 194 26.37 -1.38 -1.31
CA TYR A 194 26.25 -2.07 -2.59
C TYR A 194 24.79 -2.41 -2.85
N LEU A 195 24.40 -2.41 -4.11
CA LEU A 195 23.11 -2.92 -4.56
C LEU A 195 23.32 -4.23 -5.29
N ILE A 196 22.57 -5.25 -4.91
CA ILE A 196 22.58 -6.56 -5.52
C ILE A 196 21.22 -6.85 -6.15
N ARG A 197 21.20 -7.27 -7.42
CA ARG A 197 19.97 -7.76 -8.08
C ARG A 197 20.02 -9.28 -8.22
N TYR A 198 19.05 -9.95 -7.60
CA TYR A 198 18.79 -11.38 -7.76
C TYR A 198 17.67 -11.61 -8.78
N SER A 199 17.88 -12.53 -9.73
CA SER A 199 16.82 -13.04 -10.61
C SER A 199 16.02 -14.11 -9.87
N LEU A 200 14.70 -13.97 -9.76
CA LEU A 200 13.85 -14.99 -9.14
C LEU A 200 13.33 -16.02 -10.15
N GLN A 201 13.60 -15.82 -11.45
CA GLN A 201 13.21 -16.74 -12.53
C GLN A 201 14.17 -17.94 -12.63
N SER A 202 15.47 -17.71 -12.44
CA SER A 202 16.49 -18.74 -12.51
C SER A 202 17.54 -18.52 -11.41
N ARG A 203 17.75 -19.53 -10.57
CA ARG A 203 18.81 -19.52 -9.54
C ARG A 203 20.23 -19.57 -10.12
N GLN A 204 20.36 -19.90 -11.41
CA GLN A 204 21.64 -19.99 -12.10
C GLN A 204 22.05 -18.67 -12.76
N ASP A 205 21.16 -17.68 -12.77
CA ASP A 205 21.47 -16.38 -13.34
C ASP A 205 22.53 -15.70 -12.45
N PRO A 206 23.59 -15.14 -13.04
CA PRO A 206 24.60 -14.42 -12.29
C PRO A 206 23.97 -13.21 -11.62
N VAL A 207 24.36 -13.01 -10.37
CA VAL A 207 23.89 -11.90 -9.55
C VAL A 207 24.57 -10.62 -10.04
N ARG A 208 23.83 -9.51 -10.08
CA ARG A 208 24.36 -8.22 -10.54
C ARG A 208 24.70 -7.33 -9.36
N VAL A 209 25.88 -6.72 -9.37
CA VAL A 209 26.38 -5.92 -8.25
C VAL A 209 26.72 -4.50 -8.71
N CYS A 210 26.25 -3.50 -7.94
CA CYS A 210 26.54 -2.08 -8.16
C CYS A 210 27.08 -1.45 -6.87
N THR A 211 28.05 -0.54 -6.99
CA THR A 211 28.69 0.17 -5.87
C THR A 211 28.44 1.67 -5.94
N PHE A 212 28.29 2.38 -4.82
CA PHE A 212 28.04 3.83 -4.84
C PHE A 212 29.17 4.64 -4.19
N PRO A 213 30.35 4.79 -4.83
CA PRO A 213 31.47 5.51 -4.23
C PRO A 213 31.15 6.99 -3.95
N ASP A 214 30.38 7.64 -4.82
CA ASP A 214 30.01 9.06 -4.67
C ASP A 214 29.09 9.34 -3.48
N HIS A 215 28.47 8.30 -2.91
CA HIS A 215 27.52 8.39 -1.81
C HIS A 215 28.07 7.74 -0.52
N ALA A 216 29.40 7.63 -0.38
CA ALA A 216 30.03 7.00 0.77
C ALA A 216 29.73 7.68 2.12
N GLU A 217 29.39 8.98 2.10
CA GLU A 217 28.98 9.74 3.29
C GLU A 217 27.46 9.79 3.49
N TYR A 218 26.68 9.10 2.65
CA TYR A 218 25.23 9.10 2.69
C TYR A 218 24.66 7.77 3.20
N GLU A 219 23.51 7.88 3.85
CA GLU A 219 22.69 6.80 4.36
C GLU A 219 21.46 6.61 3.47
N PRO A 220 21.18 5.40 2.97
CA PRO A 220 20.02 5.16 2.13
C PRO A 220 18.74 5.07 2.97
N LEU A 221 17.76 5.89 2.64
CA LEU A 221 16.47 5.94 3.31
C LEU A 221 15.41 5.07 2.65
N ALA A 222 15.40 5.04 1.32
CA ALA A 222 14.40 4.36 0.49
C ALA A 222 15.03 3.74 -0.74
N LEU A 223 14.44 2.64 -1.23
CA LEU A 223 14.81 1.97 -2.46
C LEU A 223 13.53 1.62 -3.23
N ALA A 224 13.48 1.96 -4.51
CA ALA A 224 12.47 1.47 -5.44
C ALA A 224 13.15 0.87 -6.66
N ALA A 225 12.60 -0.21 -7.19
CA ALA A 225 13.07 -0.86 -8.39
C ALA A 225 12.00 -0.83 -9.48
N ALA A 226 12.45 -0.71 -10.73
CA ALA A 226 11.64 -0.68 -11.93
C ALA A 226 12.10 -1.77 -12.90
N HIS A 227 11.32 -1.96 -13.97
CA HIS A 227 11.71 -2.81 -15.09
C HIS A 227 13.03 -2.36 -15.73
N ARG A 228 13.71 -3.27 -16.45
CA ARG A 228 14.93 -2.99 -17.24
C ARG A 228 16.10 -2.41 -16.44
N ASP A 229 16.38 -3.00 -15.28
CA ASP A 229 17.55 -2.64 -14.47
C ASP A 229 17.61 -1.14 -14.04
N THR A 230 16.44 -0.49 -13.95
CA THR A 230 16.28 0.87 -13.45
C THR A 230 15.87 0.86 -11.99
N PHE A 231 16.47 1.71 -11.16
CA PHE A 231 16.13 1.81 -9.73
C PHE A 231 16.38 3.23 -9.21
N ALA A 232 15.75 3.58 -8.09
CA ALA A 232 15.93 4.86 -7.44
C ALA A 232 16.23 4.68 -5.96
N ILE A 233 17.16 5.49 -5.45
CA ILE A 233 17.54 5.49 -4.03
C ILE A 233 17.37 6.91 -3.49
N SER A 234 16.78 7.02 -2.30
CA SER A 234 16.83 8.25 -1.53
C SER A 234 17.98 8.19 -0.54
N TRP A 235 18.81 9.21 -0.54
CA TRP A 235 20.01 9.34 0.26
C TRP A 235 19.86 10.49 1.25
N GLN A 236 20.42 10.34 2.45
CA GLN A 236 20.55 11.40 3.44
C GLN A 236 21.98 11.46 3.94
N HIS A 237 22.56 12.65 3.99
CA HIS A 237 23.95 12.80 4.42
C HIS A 237 24.08 12.40 5.90
N SER A 238 25.12 11.63 6.23
CA SER A 238 25.28 11.03 7.57
C SER A 238 25.49 12.06 8.67
N ARG A 239 26.06 13.22 8.33
CA ARG A 239 26.39 14.30 9.29
C ARG A 239 25.41 15.46 9.20
N GLU A 240 24.86 15.71 8.02
CA GLU A 240 24.01 16.86 7.76
C GLU A 240 22.59 16.37 7.46
N SER A 241 21.76 16.28 8.49
CA SER A 241 20.41 15.71 8.37
C SER A 241 19.48 16.48 7.43
N GLU A 242 19.82 17.73 7.10
CA GLU A 242 19.08 18.58 6.16
C GLU A 242 19.51 18.36 4.70
N GLU A 243 20.62 17.66 4.46
CA GLU A 243 21.06 17.30 3.12
C GLU A 243 20.55 15.92 2.75
N TYR A 244 19.65 15.89 1.77
CA TYR A 244 19.09 14.66 1.24
C TYR A 244 18.81 14.84 -0.25
N GLU A 245 18.83 13.72 -0.96
CA GLU A 245 18.60 13.68 -2.38
C GLU A 245 17.89 12.40 -2.81
N VAL A 246 17.34 12.41 -4.02
CA VAL A 246 16.83 11.21 -4.68
C VAL A 246 17.50 11.08 -6.03
N VAL A 247 18.15 9.94 -6.24
CA VAL A 247 18.92 9.65 -7.45
C VAL A 247 18.31 8.46 -8.18
N LEU A 248 18.10 8.65 -9.48
CA LEU A 248 17.68 7.61 -10.41
C LEU A 248 18.91 6.99 -11.06
N TYR A 249 18.96 5.67 -11.08
CA TYR A 249 20.04 4.89 -11.66
C TYR A 249 19.50 4.02 -12.78
N ASN A 250 20.26 3.91 -13.86
CA ASN A 250 20.01 2.98 -14.94
C ASN A 250 21.27 2.15 -15.19
N SER A 251 21.14 0.84 -15.07
CA SER A 251 22.23 -0.10 -15.30
C SER A 251 22.64 -0.12 -16.77
N GLN A 252 23.91 0.09 -17.06
CA GLN A 252 24.46 -0.13 -18.40
C GLN A 252 24.73 -1.62 -18.58
N SER A 253 24.21 -2.23 -19.64
CA SER A 253 24.51 -3.63 -19.95
C SER A 253 26.01 -3.81 -20.19
N ALA A 254 26.73 -4.37 -19.23
CA ALA A 254 28.13 -4.74 -19.42
C ALA A 254 28.22 -5.85 -20.49
N SER A 255 28.97 -5.60 -21.56
CA SER A 255 29.37 -6.65 -22.49
C SER A 255 30.25 -7.64 -21.73
N SER A 256 29.88 -8.92 -21.76
CA SER A 256 30.56 -9.99 -21.04
C SER A 256 31.99 -10.17 -21.55
N ALA A 257 32.95 -9.48 -20.94
CA ALA A 257 34.36 -9.84 -21.06
C ALA A 257 34.70 -10.77 -19.89
N HIS A 258 34.61 -12.07 -20.17
CA HIS A 258 35.22 -13.18 -19.42
C HIS A 258 35.27 -13.05 -17.89
N SER A 259 34.29 -13.62 -17.21
CA SER A 259 34.52 -14.17 -15.87
C SER A 259 33.51 -15.27 -15.56
N LEU A 260 34.02 -16.44 -15.17
CA LEU A 260 33.27 -17.59 -14.64
C LEU A 260 32.69 -17.30 -13.23
N SER A 261 32.45 -16.02 -12.90
CA SER A 261 32.01 -15.58 -11.58
C SER A 261 30.49 -15.63 -11.50
N SER A 262 29.96 -16.07 -10.35
CA SER A 262 28.53 -16.01 -10.04
C SER A 262 28.00 -14.58 -9.85
N ALA A 263 28.86 -13.56 -9.99
CA ALA A 263 28.57 -12.14 -9.84
C ALA A 263 29.09 -11.35 -11.05
N ILE A 264 28.30 -10.39 -11.54
CA ILE A 264 28.65 -9.43 -12.60
C ILE A 264 28.58 -8.02 -12.01
N ASP A 265 29.71 -7.30 -12.04
CA ASP A 265 29.75 -5.89 -11.70
C ASP A 265 29.16 -5.05 -12.83
N ILE A 266 28.28 -4.10 -12.50
CA ILE A 266 27.61 -3.26 -13.49
C ILE A 266 27.86 -1.78 -13.23
N ALA A 267 28.25 -1.07 -14.30
CA ALA A 267 28.27 0.39 -14.34
C ALA A 267 26.85 0.95 -14.48
N TYR A 268 26.61 2.14 -13.93
CA TYR A 268 25.31 2.80 -14.01
C TYR A 268 25.45 4.24 -14.50
N ASP A 269 24.40 4.70 -15.17
CA ASP A 269 24.13 6.12 -15.34
C ASP A 269 23.29 6.60 -14.16
N SER A 270 23.65 7.74 -13.58
CA SER A 270 22.91 8.35 -12.46
C SER A 270 22.38 9.74 -12.82
N CYS A 271 21.15 10.03 -12.43
CA CYS A 271 20.53 11.34 -12.53
C CYS A 271 19.92 11.74 -11.19
N VAL A 272 20.37 12.87 -10.63
CA VAL A 272 19.76 13.46 -9.43
C VAL A 272 18.39 14.02 -9.81
N LEU A 273 17.32 13.45 -9.24
CA LEU A 273 15.94 13.86 -9.49
C LEU A 273 15.51 14.98 -8.56
N VAL A 274 15.91 14.89 -7.30
CA VAL A 274 15.58 15.86 -6.26
C VAL A 274 16.84 16.17 -5.47
N ASP A 275 17.21 17.45 -5.42
CA ASP A 275 18.33 18.00 -4.65
C ASP A 275 17.81 19.18 -3.84
N TRP A 276 17.70 19.00 -2.52
CA TRP A 276 17.05 19.97 -1.65
C TRP A 276 17.93 21.16 -1.28
N THR A 277 19.25 21.02 -1.40
CA THR A 277 20.20 22.13 -1.18
C THR A 277 20.03 23.21 -2.24
N LYS A 278 19.89 22.81 -3.51
CA LYS A 278 19.62 23.71 -4.65
C LYS A 278 18.20 24.25 -4.65
N GLN A 279 17.23 23.51 -4.12
CA GLN A 279 15.83 23.93 -4.13
C GLN A 279 15.53 25.06 -3.14
N ARG A 280 16.19 25.10 -1.96
CA ARG A 280 16.12 26.24 -1.03
C ARG A 280 16.62 27.54 -1.67
N GLN A 281 17.72 27.49 -2.44
CA GLN A 281 18.29 28.68 -3.09
C GLN A 281 17.40 29.28 -4.20
N ASN A 282 16.63 28.45 -4.91
CA ASN A 282 15.71 28.92 -5.96
C ASN A 282 14.37 29.44 -5.41
N ASP A 283 13.93 28.98 -4.24
CA ASP A 283 12.68 29.45 -3.61
C ASP A 283 12.78 30.92 -3.15
N ASP A 284 13.98 31.42 -2.83
CA ASP A 284 14.22 32.83 -2.47
C ASP A 284 14.02 33.81 -3.65
N VAL A 285 14.09 33.34 -4.90
CA VAL A 285 13.95 34.17 -6.11
C VAL A 285 12.47 34.33 -6.53
N HIS A 286 11.58 33.46 -6.07
CA HIS A 286 10.16 33.41 -6.46
C HIS A 286 9.18 33.84 -5.35
N LEU A 287 9.58 34.83 -4.53
CA LEU A 287 8.79 35.38 -3.43
C LEU A 287 7.45 36.05 -3.84
N HIS A 288 7.21 36.35 -5.11
CA HIS A 288 6.04 37.13 -5.53
C HIS A 288 4.78 36.33 -5.92
N ALA A 289 4.79 34.98 -5.91
CA ALA A 289 3.60 34.18 -6.27
C ALA A 289 2.97 33.36 -5.12
N ARG A 290 3.50 33.41 -3.89
CA ARG A 290 3.09 32.53 -2.77
C ARG A 290 2.34 33.27 -1.65
N LEU A 291 1.15 33.79 -1.93
CA LEU A 291 0.24 34.28 -0.87
C LEU A 291 -0.83 33.24 -0.43
N ALA A 292 -0.54 31.95 -0.59
CA ALA A 292 -1.48 30.89 -0.22
C ALA A 292 -0.79 29.65 0.38
N SER A 293 -0.18 29.74 1.57
CA SER A 293 -0.18 28.68 2.62
C SER A 293 0.90 28.90 3.68
N PRO A 294 0.57 29.31 4.91
CA PRO A 294 1.54 29.35 6.01
C PRO A 294 1.68 28.03 6.78
N ARG A 295 0.91 26.97 6.46
CA ARG A 295 0.87 25.71 7.24
C ARG A 295 1.29 24.44 6.49
N PHE A 296 1.56 24.51 5.20
CA PHE A 296 2.11 23.38 4.41
C PHE A 296 3.63 23.43 4.23
N GLU A 297 4.28 24.50 4.71
CA GLU A 297 5.74 24.63 4.84
C GLU A 297 6.23 24.04 6.17
N CYS A 298 5.72 22.86 6.57
CA CYS A 298 6.56 22.00 7.39
C CYS A 298 7.70 21.58 6.47
N GLU A 299 8.93 21.98 6.83
CA GLU A 299 10.16 21.61 6.14
C GLU A 299 10.02 20.19 5.63
N LYS A 300 10.03 20.03 4.30
CA LYS A 300 9.83 18.71 3.71
C LYS A 300 10.93 17.84 4.28
N GLY A 301 10.59 16.91 5.17
CA GLY A 301 11.55 15.95 5.66
C GLY A 301 12.07 15.10 4.50
N PRO A 302 13.10 14.28 4.71
CA PRO A 302 13.62 13.44 3.65
C PRO A 302 12.56 12.47 3.11
N VAL A 303 12.75 12.03 1.87
CA VAL A 303 11.91 11.01 1.24
C VAL A 303 12.25 9.67 1.90
N ILE A 304 11.26 9.05 2.53
CA ILE A 304 11.45 7.81 3.30
C ILE A 304 10.93 6.57 2.57
N ASP A 305 10.19 6.76 1.48
CA ASP A 305 9.71 5.67 0.62
C ASP A 305 9.52 6.17 -0.82
N LEU A 306 9.67 5.25 -1.77
CA LEU A 306 9.66 5.52 -3.21
C LEU A 306 8.83 4.46 -3.91
N ALA A 307 8.11 4.86 -4.96
CA ALA A 307 7.43 3.90 -5.83
C ALA A 307 7.47 4.36 -7.28
N PHE A 308 7.79 3.47 -8.19
CA PHE A 308 7.56 3.69 -9.61
C PHE A 308 6.06 3.55 -9.92
N ASN A 309 5.59 4.35 -10.88
CA ASN A 309 4.20 4.37 -11.32
C ASN A 309 4.14 4.53 -12.84
N ASP A 310 3.03 4.10 -13.42
CA ASP A 310 2.69 4.16 -14.84
C ASP A 310 3.79 3.54 -15.70
N ARG A 311 4.00 2.24 -15.50
CA ARG A 311 5.05 1.46 -16.20
C ARG A 311 6.45 2.08 -16.05
N SER A 312 6.75 2.54 -14.83
CA SER A 312 8.03 3.21 -14.50
C SER A 312 8.31 4.51 -15.27
N THR A 313 7.27 5.16 -15.83
CA THR A 313 7.42 6.51 -16.43
C THR A 313 7.33 7.63 -15.41
N GLN A 314 6.94 7.30 -14.17
CA GLN A 314 6.80 8.22 -13.06
C GLN A 314 7.42 7.64 -11.80
N ILE A 315 7.87 8.51 -10.91
CA ILE A 315 8.30 8.17 -9.57
C ILE A 315 7.50 8.99 -8.55
N LEU A 316 7.07 8.33 -7.48
CA LEU A 316 6.26 8.87 -6.40
C LEU A 316 7.10 8.99 -5.13
N TYR A 317 6.96 10.13 -4.44
CA TYR A 317 7.73 10.50 -3.27
C TYR A 317 6.86 10.48 -2.00
N TYR A 318 7.24 9.66 -1.03
CA TYR A 318 6.59 9.58 0.27
C TYR A 318 7.50 10.16 1.34
N HIS A 319 6.98 11.11 2.12
CA HIS A 319 7.71 11.71 3.24
C HIS A 319 7.21 11.15 4.57
N ARG A 320 7.97 11.43 5.62
CA ARG A 320 7.63 11.03 6.99
C ARG A 320 6.26 11.55 7.41
N ALA A 321 5.57 10.75 8.24
CA ALA A 321 4.23 11.05 8.77
C ALA A 321 3.12 11.23 7.72
N GLN A 322 3.33 10.83 6.46
CA GLN A 322 2.32 10.95 5.41
C GLN A 322 1.70 9.61 5.06
N THR A 323 0.38 9.63 4.87
CA THR A 323 -0.41 8.46 4.49
C THR A 323 -0.34 8.20 2.98
N LEU A 324 -0.23 9.25 2.16
CA LEU A 324 -0.14 9.15 0.70
C LEU A 324 1.13 9.86 0.19
N TYR A 325 1.57 9.51 -1.02
CA TYR A 325 2.66 10.23 -1.67
C TYR A 325 2.31 11.71 -1.82
N ARG A 326 3.29 12.59 -1.61
CA ARG A 326 3.08 14.05 -1.62
C ARG A 326 3.51 14.71 -2.91
N SER A 327 4.44 14.10 -3.63
CA SER A 327 4.91 14.63 -4.90
C SER A 327 5.31 13.53 -5.86
N PHE A 328 5.44 13.88 -7.13
CA PHE A 328 5.87 12.97 -8.19
C PHE A 328 6.65 13.71 -9.28
N GLN A 329 7.45 12.97 -10.04
CA GLN A 329 8.13 13.44 -11.25
C GLN A 329 7.86 12.49 -12.41
N ASN A 330 7.75 13.05 -13.62
CA ASN A 330 7.70 12.28 -14.85
C ASN A 330 9.14 12.06 -15.35
N ILE A 331 9.54 10.80 -15.53
CA ILE A 331 10.91 10.42 -15.88
C ILE A 331 11.04 9.85 -17.30
N GLU A 332 9.93 9.69 -18.04
CA GLU A 332 9.89 9.18 -19.42
C GLU A 332 10.81 9.92 -20.40
N ARG A 333 11.06 11.21 -20.16
CA ARG A 333 11.85 12.08 -21.05
C ARG A 333 13.30 12.29 -20.59
N ILE A 334 13.75 11.62 -19.54
CA ILE A 334 15.12 11.76 -19.08
C ILE A 334 16.02 10.97 -20.04
N ASN A 335 16.67 11.69 -20.94
CA ASN A 335 17.75 11.14 -21.74
C ASN A 335 19.04 11.21 -20.91
N MET A 336 19.46 10.07 -20.35
CA MET A 336 20.68 9.96 -19.55
C MET A 336 21.96 10.31 -20.34
N ASN A 337 21.90 10.30 -21.68
CA ASN A 337 23.05 10.54 -22.56
C ASN A 337 23.29 12.03 -22.89
N SER A 338 22.44 12.94 -22.38
CA SER A 338 22.52 14.39 -22.58
C SER A 338 22.29 15.10 -21.25
N PHE A 339 22.86 16.29 -21.04
CA PHE A 339 22.69 17.09 -19.81
C PHE A 339 21.25 16.97 -19.27
N PRO A 340 21.03 16.22 -18.17
CA PRO A 340 19.68 15.87 -17.77
C PRO A 340 18.98 17.14 -17.27
N VAL A 341 18.00 17.61 -18.02
CA VAL A 341 17.07 18.63 -17.51
C VAL A 341 16.31 17.97 -16.37
N GLN A 342 16.50 18.49 -15.16
CA GLN A 342 15.82 17.97 -13.97
C GLN A 342 14.31 17.98 -14.20
N PRO A 343 13.60 16.84 -14.03
CA PRO A 343 12.18 16.77 -14.31
C PRO A 343 11.39 17.65 -13.33
N THR A 344 10.29 18.23 -13.81
CA THR A 344 9.44 19.08 -12.96
C THR A 344 8.82 18.28 -11.82
N LEU A 345 9.01 18.75 -10.59
CA LEU A 345 8.40 18.19 -9.39
C LEU A 345 6.97 18.69 -9.24
N TYR A 346 6.00 17.78 -9.28
CA TYR A 346 4.58 18.09 -9.11
C TYR A 346 4.10 17.70 -7.72
N GLN A 347 3.20 18.49 -7.13
CA GLN A 347 2.57 18.17 -5.86
C GLN A 347 1.31 17.31 -6.06
N ASN A 348 1.07 16.36 -5.15
CA ASN A 348 -0.16 15.58 -5.08
C ASN A 348 -1.23 16.36 -4.29
N SER A 349 -1.85 17.31 -4.95
CA SER A 349 -2.91 18.12 -4.38
C SER A 349 -3.92 18.50 -5.46
N SER A 350 -5.20 18.19 -5.24
CA SER A 350 -6.29 18.57 -6.14
C SER A 350 -7.44 19.19 -5.35
N LEU A 351 -8.04 20.25 -5.88
CA LEU A 351 -9.16 20.93 -5.25
C LEU A 351 -10.47 20.23 -5.65
N VAL A 352 -11.19 19.69 -4.67
CA VAL A 352 -12.41 18.92 -4.89
C VAL A 352 -13.57 19.52 -4.09
N GLN A 353 -14.76 19.56 -4.70
CA GLN A 353 -15.99 19.92 -4.01
C GLN A 353 -16.38 18.81 -3.03
N PHE A 354 -16.42 19.11 -1.73
CA PHE A 354 -16.77 18.16 -0.68
C PHE A 354 -18.26 18.26 -0.29
N SER A 355 -18.79 19.47 -0.18
CA SER A 355 -20.22 19.78 0.00
C SER A 355 -20.56 21.01 -0.82
N ASP A 356 -21.84 21.42 -0.93
CA ASP A 356 -22.25 22.58 -1.75
C ASP A 356 -21.48 23.88 -1.44
N SER A 357 -21.05 24.05 -0.19
CA SER A 357 -20.33 25.25 0.29
C SER A 357 -18.84 25.05 0.56
N LEU A 358 -18.34 23.81 0.53
CA LEU A 358 -16.96 23.50 0.95
C LEU A 358 -16.16 22.81 -0.15
N ARG A 359 -15.00 23.40 -0.48
CA ARG A 359 -13.95 22.78 -1.29
C ARG A 359 -12.75 22.45 -0.43
N LEU A 360 -12.22 21.25 -0.60
CA LEU A 360 -11.05 20.77 0.13
C LEU A 360 -9.93 20.43 -0.84
N LEU A 361 -8.69 20.60 -0.37
CA LEU A 361 -7.50 20.19 -1.10
C LEU A 361 -7.20 18.73 -0.73
N PHE A 362 -7.45 17.81 -1.66
CA PHE A 362 -7.21 16.39 -1.48
C PHE A 362 -5.83 15.99 -2.00
N SER A 363 -5.13 15.16 -1.23
CA SER A 363 -4.09 14.27 -1.75
C SER A 363 -4.77 12.97 -2.20
N ILE A 364 -4.48 12.54 -3.42
CA ILE A 364 -5.21 11.45 -4.09
C ILE A 364 -4.25 10.30 -4.38
N ALA A 365 -4.62 9.09 -3.95
CA ALA A 365 -3.85 7.87 -4.19
C ALA A 365 -3.87 7.48 -5.67
N ILE A 366 -3.06 6.48 -6.05
CA ILE A 366 -3.26 5.80 -7.33
C ILE A 366 -4.67 5.17 -7.30
N PRO A 367 -5.45 5.26 -8.40
CA PRO A 367 -6.72 4.57 -8.51
C PRO A 367 -6.61 3.08 -8.17
N PHE A 368 -7.59 2.56 -7.44
CA PHE A 368 -7.65 1.14 -7.05
C PHE A 368 -8.68 0.36 -7.88
N TYR A 369 -9.53 1.06 -8.61
CA TYR A 369 -10.55 0.45 -9.47
C TYR A 369 -10.85 1.37 -10.66
N GLY A 370 -11.23 0.78 -11.79
CA GLY A 370 -11.64 1.53 -12.97
C GLY A 370 -12.47 0.70 -13.92
N THR A 371 -13.17 1.38 -14.83
CA THR A 371 -13.95 0.76 -15.89
C THR A 371 -13.66 1.42 -17.23
N HIS A 372 -13.87 0.65 -18.29
CA HIS A 372 -13.71 1.09 -19.66
C HIS A 372 -14.91 0.58 -20.46
N ALA A 373 -15.58 1.48 -21.18
CA ALA A 373 -16.68 1.13 -22.06
C ALA A 373 -16.57 1.90 -23.37
N THR A 374 -16.71 1.20 -24.50
CA THR A 374 -16.84 1.82 -25.82
C THR A 374 -18.32 1.97 -26.15
N ARG A 375 -18.73 3.19 -26.49
CA ARG A 375 -20.09 3.53 -26.93
C ARG A 375 -20.03 4.02 -28.37
N VAL A 376 -20.94 3.51 -29.19
CA VAL A 376 -21.16 4.03 -30.55
C VAL A 376 -22.18 5.16 -30.42
N GLU A 377 -21.77 6.38 -30.76
CA GLU A 377 -22.67 7.53 -30.82
C GLU A 377 -23.57 7.44 -32.07
N GLU A 378 -24.70 8.14 -32.07
CA GLU A 378 -25.68 8.13 -33.17
C GLU A 378 -25.11 8.61 -34.51
N ASN A 379 -24.03 9.39 -34.47
CA ASN A 379 -23.27 9.88 -35.62
C ASN A 379 -22.33 8.82 -36.23
N GLY A 380 -22.30 7.59 -35.70
CA GLY A 380 -21.43 6.50 -36.15
C GLY A 380 -20.02 6.52 -35.57
N HIS A 381 -19.63 7.57 -34.83
CA HIS A 381 -18.34 7.62 -34.15
C HIS A 381 -18.38 6.80 -32.85
N SER A 382 -17.32 6.04 -32.58
CA SER A 382 -17.20 5.31 -31.32
C SER A 382 -16.27 6.04 -30.36
N ARG A 383 -16.75 6.24 -29.12
CA ARG A 383 -16.00 6.88 -28.05
C ARG A 383 -15.85 5.95 -26.87
N CYS A 384 -14.67 5.98 -26.29
CA CYS A 384 -14.35 5.24 -25.08
C CYS A 384 -14.54 6.15 -23.87
N GLN A 385 -15.27 5.66 -22.88
CA GLN A 385 -15.41 6.28 -21.57
C GLN A 385 -14.60 5.47 -20.56
N TRP A 386 -13.69 6.16 -19.90
CA TRP A 386 -12.90 5.65 -18.80
C TRP A 386 -13.40 6.24 -17.50
N LYS A 387 -13.53 5.43 -16.46
CA LYS A 387 -13.85 5.89 -15.11
C LYS A 387 -12.85 5.28 -14.13
N TYR A 388 -12.46 6.05 -13.13
CA TYR A 388 -11.52 5.62 -12.10
C TYR A 388 -12.04 5.97 -10.72
N LEU A 389 -11.78 5.10 -9.75
CA LEU A 389 -11.97 5.33 -8.33
C LEU A 389 -10.61 5.37 -7.62
N ALA A 390 -10.42 6.40 -6.80
CA ALA A 390 -9.23 6.58 -5.99
C ALA A 390 -9.60 6.90 -4.54
N PHE A 391 -8.72 6.52 -3.62
CA PHE A 391 -8.78 6.96 -2.23
C PHE A 391 -8.15 8.34 -2.10
N GLY A 392 -8.78 9.26 -1.39
CA GLY A 392 -8.25 10.60 -1.17
C GLY A 392 -8.41 11.05 0.28
N ILE A 393 -7.44 11.82 0.76
CA ILE A 393 -7.46 12.43 2.09
C ILE A 393 -7.40 13.95 1.94
N ALA A 394 -8.19 14.66 2.73
CA ALA A 394 -8.08 16.10 2.87
C ALA A 394 -8.16 16.53 4.33
N THR A 395 -7.50 17.65 4.63
CA THR A 395 -7.56 18.31 5.94
C THR A 395 -8.20 19.68 5.78
N HIS A 396 -9.18 19.98 6.61
CA HIS A 396 -9.82 21.28 6.62
C HIS A 396 -8.87 22.35 7.19
N ARG A 397 -8.63 23.42 6.43
CA ARG A 397 -7.54 24.37 6.72
C ARG A 397 -7.69 25.14 8.03
N THR A 398 -8.92 25.43 8.45
CA THR A 398 -9.20 26.27 9.62
C THR A 398 -9.48 25.44 10.87
N GLU A 399 -10.27 24.39 10.75
CA GLU A 399 -10.71 23.55 11.87
C GLU A 399 -9.86 22.28 12.07
N ASP A 400 -8.93 22.01 11.15
CA ASP A 400 -7.91 20.95 11.25
C ASP A 400 -8.44 19.52 11.41
N TRP A 401 -9.70 19.26 11.03
CA TRP A 401 -10.22 17.91 10.92
C TRP A 401 -9.83 17.29 9.58
N THR A 402 -9.55 15.98 9.61
CA THR A 402 -9.19 15.18 8.44
C THR A 402 -10.38 14.34 7.97
N VAL A 403 -10.52 14.17 6.66
CA VAL A 403 -11.50 13.28 6.06
C VAL A 403 -10.86 12.40 4.99
N ALA A 404 -11.28 11.14 4.93
CA ALA A 404 -11.00 10.24 3.84
C ALA A 404 -12.25 10.02 2.98
N CYS A 405 -12.08 10.08 1.67
CA CYS A 405 -13.14 9.93 0.69
C CYS A 405 -12.74 8.98 -0.43
N LEU A 406 -13.74 8.43 -1.10
CA LEU A 406 -13.60 7.82 -2.41
C LEU A 406 -13.93 8.87 -3.46
N LEU A 407 -13.00 9.04 -4.39
CA LEU A 407 -13.05 10.04 -5.44
C LEU A 407 -13.19 9.35 -6.78
N LYS A 408 -14.02 9.91 -7.64
CA LYS A 408 -14.24 9.46 -9.01
C LYS A 408 -13.70 10.49 -10.00
N SER A 409 -13.04 9.99 -11.03
CA SER A 409 -12.70 10.76 -12.22
C SER A 409 -13.16 10.04 -13.49
N GLU A 410 -13.44 10.79 -14.55
CA GLU A 410 -13.84 10.25 -15.85
C GLU A 410 -13.08 10.91 -16.98
N ALA A 411 -12.87 10.16 -18.07
CA ALA A 411 -12.27 10.66 -19.30
C ALA A 411 -12.89 10.04 -20.54
N PHE A 412 -12.84 10.78 -21.64
CA PHE A 412 -13.37 10.37 -22.93
C PHE A 412 -12.29 10.45 -24.00
N CYS A 413 -12.18 9.43 -24.84
CA CYS A 413 -11.29 9.45 -26.00
C CYS A 413 -11.96 8.79 -27.21
N SER A 414 -11.46 9.09 -28.42
CA SER A 414 -11.86 8.33 -29.61
C SER A 414 -11.42 6.87 -29.46
N SER A 415 -12.27 5.93 -29.88
CA SER A 415 -11.97 4.50 -29.84
C SER A 415 -10.77 4.11 -30.71
N GLU A 416 -10.53 4.84 -31.79
CA GLU A 416 -9.42 4.62 -32.74
C GLU A 416 -8.05 4.87 -32.11
N HIS A 417 -8.00 5.79 -31.14
CA HIS A 417 -6.78 6.16 -30.41
C HIS A 417 -6.75 5.56 -29.01
N CYS A 418 -7.70 4.69 -28.70
CA CYS A 418 -7.83 4.06 -27.40
C CYS A 418 -7.02 2.76 -27.39
N GLY A 419 -6.16 2.60 -26.38
CA GLY A 419 -5.43 1.34 -26.20
C GLY A 419 -6.31 0.20 -25.67
N HIS A 420 -7.56 0.47 -25.26
CA HIS A 420 -8.52 -0.48 -24.67
C HIS A 420 -7.99 -1.35 -23.51
N VAL A 421 -6.85 -0.99 -22.93
CA VAL A 421 -6.25 -1.63 -21.76
C VAL A 421 -6.37 -0.70 -20.56
N LEU A 422 -7.12 -1.14 -19.54
CA LEU A 422 -7.27 -0.42 -18.29
C LEU A 422 -5.92 -0.38 -17.56
N ASN A 423 -5.46 0.84 -17.28
CA ASN A 423 -4.26 1.08 -16.50
C ASN A 423 -4.61 2.03 -15.36
N LEU A 424 -4.68 1.49 -14.14
CA LEU A 424 -5.03 2.24 -12.95
C LEU A 424 -3.99 3.31 -12.61
N GLU A 425 -2.70 3.03 -12.83
CA GLU A 425 -1.59 3.95 -12.59
C GLU A 425 -1.69 5.25 -13.39
N ARG A 426 -2.30 5.19 -14.58
CA ARG A 426 -2.56 6.36 -15.43
C ARG A 426 -3.68 7.25 -14.91
N GLY A 427 -4.65 6.70 -14.18
CA GLY A 427 -5.79 7.48 -13.73
C GLY A 427 -5.42 8.57 -12.72
N ARG A 428 -4.22 8.50 -12.13
CA ARG A 428 -3.61 9.58 -11.35
C ARG A 428 -3.46 10.90 -12.14
N ARG A 429 -3.35 10.84 -13.48
CA ARG A 429 -3.14 12.01 -14.35
C ARG A 429 -4.36 12.92 -14.45
N PHE A 430 -5.54 12.48 -13.98
CA PHE A 430 -6.75 13.29 -14.05
C PHE A 430 -6.77 14.39 -12.98
N LEU A 431 -7.30 15.54 -13.37
CA LEU A 431 -7.42 16.72 -12.51
C LEU A 431 -8.82 16.85 -11.90
N ASN A 432 -9.84 16.40 -12.61
CA ASN A 432 -11.23 16.56 -12.22
C ASN A 432 -11.69 15.36 -11.41
N TRP A 433 -11.87 15.57 -10.12
CA TRP A 433 -12.33 14.56 -9.18
C TRP A 433 -13.65 14.97 -8.54
N THR A 434 -14.48 13.99 -8.23
CA THR A 434 -15.77 14.15 -7.56
C THR A 434 -15.86 13.17 -6.39
N VAL A 435 -16.40 13.60 -5.25
CA VAL A 435 -16.58 12.71 -4.10
C VAL A 435 -17.78 11.80 -4.37
N VAL A 436 -17.59 10.49 -4.20
CA VAL A 436 -18.68 9.50 -4.36
C VAL A 436 -19.01 8.77 -3.05
N ALA A 437 -18.06 8.70 -2.12
CA ALA A 437 -18.31 8.19 -0.78
C ALA A 437 -17.36 8.81 0.25
N ARG A 438 -17.80 8.85 1.51
CA ARG A 438 -16.97 9.17 2.67
C ARG A 438 -16.67 7.92 3.47
N LEU A 439 -15.41 7.78 3.85
CA LEU A 439 -14.94 6.72 4.72
C LEU A 439 -15.04 7.22 6.17
N TRP A 440 -16.19 6.96 6.79
CA TRP A 440 -16.44 7.35 8.17
C TRP A 440 -15.49 6.67 9.14
N GLY A 441 -15.24 7.29 10.30
CA GLY A 441 -14.36 6.75 11.33
C GLY A 441 -12.87 6.76 10.97
N PHE A 442 -12.47 7.24 9.78
CA PHE A 442 -11.08 7.48 9.44
C PHE A 442 -10.46 8.48 10.42
N GLN A 443 -9.26 8.15 10.89
CA GLN A 443 -8.44 9.00 11.72
C GLN A 443 -7.05 9.04 11.10
N ASP A 444 -6.57 10.23 10.78
CA ASP A 444 -5.21 10.37 10.27
C ASP A 444 -4.18 10.11 11.37
N SER A 445 -2.97 9.76 10.98
CA SER A 445 -1.91 9.47 11.93
C SER A 445 -1.38 10.76 12.54
N ASN A 446 -1.29 10.82 13.87
CA ASN A 446 -0.55 11.86 14.60
C ASN A 446 0.91 11.46 14.88
N ASN A 447 1.38 10.41 14.21
CA ASN A 447 2.65 9.77 14.48
C ASN A 447 3.59 9.84 13.28
N SER A 448 4.86 9.52 13.49
CA SER A 448 5.87 9.71 12.47
C SER A 448 5.88 8.68 11.33
N LEU A 449 5.06 7.62 11.44
CA LEU A 449 5.00 6.52 10.46
C LEU A 449 4.03 6.79 9.31
N GLY A 450 3.02 7.65 9.53
CA GLY A 450 1.89 7.76 8.61
C GLY A 450 0.91 6.61 8.78
N CYS A 451 -0.28 6.70 8.18
CA CYS A 451 -1.11 5.51 8.00
C CYS A 451 -0.60 4.65 6.84
N LYS A 452 -0.86 3.34 6.88
CA LYS A 452 -0.58 2.41 5.77
C LYS A 452 -1.88 2.01 5.08
N VAL A 453 -1.96 2.27 3.79
CA VAL A 453 -3.17 2.02 2.99
C VAL A 453 -2.93 0.83 2.08
N ALA A 454 -3.90 -0.08 2.01
CA ALA A 454 -3.92 -1.19 1.07
C ALA A 454 -5.32 -1.34 0.47
N THR A 455 -5.39 -1.73 -0.79
CA THR A 455 -6.65 -2.05 -1.48
C THR A 455 -6.61 -3.49 -1.96
N SER A 456 -7.74 -4.18 -1.90
CA SER A 456 -7.84 -5.52 -2.48
C SER A 456 -7.81 -5.48 -4.01
N LYS A 457 -7.52 -6.61 -4.65
CA LYS A 457 -7.30 -6.74 -6.10
C LYS A 457 -8.47 -6.21 -6.94
N HIS A 458 -9.70 -6.48 -6.52
CA HIS A 458 -10.91 -6.03 -7.18
C HIS A 458 -11.46 -4.72 -6.59
N GLY A 459 -10.75 -4.11 -5.62
CA GLY A 459 -11.16 -2.86 -5.00
C GLY A 459 -12.42 -2.98 -4.13
N THR A 460 -12.77 -4.19 -3.67
CA THR A 460 -13.93 -4.39 -2.78
C THR A 460 -13.58 -4.14 -1.31
N ARG A 461 -12.30 -3.98 -0.98
CA ARG A 461 -11.79 -3.64 0.34
C ARG A 461 -10.78 -2.52 0.26
N ILE A 462 -10.84 -1.62 1.24
CA ILE A 462 -9.74 -0.70 1.56
C ILE A 462 -9.41 -0.89 3.02
N ALA A 463 -8.15 -1.15 3.31
CA ALA A 463 -7.62 -1.23 4.65
C ALA A 463 -6.68 -0.05 4.91
N VAL A 464 -6.84 0.59 6.08
CA VAL A 464 -5.95 1.63 6.57
C VAL A 464 -5.49 1.22 7.96
N ALA A 465 -4.20 0.99 8.13
CA ALA A 465 -3.58 0.82 9.43
C ALA A 465 -3.10 2.17 9.95
N ASN A 466 -3.62 2.60 11.10
CA ASN A 466 -3.11 3.72 11.87
C ASN A 466 -2.43 3.18 13.13
N TRP A 467 -1.10 3.13 13.11
CA TRP A 467 -0.28 2.58 14.18
C TRP A 467 -0.63 1.13 14.53
N ASN A 468 -1.48 0.91 15.54
CA ASN A 468 -1.92 -0.39 16.06
C ASN A 468 -3.41 -0.68 15.84
N VAL A 469 -4.12 0.16 15.09
CA VAL A 469 -5.54 -0.03 14.75
C VAL A 469 -5.69 -0.16 13.25
N LEU A 470 -6.46 -1.15 12.82
CA LEU A 470 -6.77 -1.42 11.44
C LEU A 470 -8.24 -1.08 11.15
N TYR A 471 -8.46 -0.19 10.19
CA TYR A 471 -9.77 0.19 9.67
C TYR A 471 -9.95 -0.47 8.31
N ILE A 472 -11.06 -1.18 8.09
CA ILE A 472 -11.34 -1.86 6.82
C ILE A 472 -12.74 -1.48 6.35
N TRP A 473 -12.83 -0.86 5.18
CA TRP A 473 -14.11 -0.54 4.55
C TRP A 473 -14.42 -1.58 3.47
N ALA A 474 -15.64 -2.11 3.51
CA ALA A 474 -16.19 -2.94 2.46
C ALA A 474 -16.88 -2.08 1.41
N LEU A 475 -16.63 -2.38 0.14
CA LEU A 475 -17.02 -1.57 -1.01
C LEU A 475 -17.65 -2.44 -2.08
N GLN A 476 -18.64 -1.87 -2.77
CA GLN A 476 -19.04 -2.28 -4.11
C GLN A 476 -18.56 -1.23 -5.13
N PRO A 477 -17.38 -1.40 -5.72
CA PRO A 477 -16.76 -0.37 -6.55
C PRO A 477 -17.56 -0.06 -7.82
N SER A 478 -18.24 -1.05 -8.41
CA SER A 478 -19.09 -0.84 -9.59
C SER A 478 -20.34 0.01 -9.30
N ALA A 479 -20.86 -0.03 -8.06
CA ALA A 479 -21.95 0.86 -7.67
C ALA A 479 -21.43 2.27 -7.38
N LEU A 480 -20.28 2.39 -6.69
CA LEU A 480 -19.68 3.68 -6.33
C LEU A 480 -19.21 4.49 -7.54
N ILE A 481 -18.61 3.82 -8.54
CA ILE A 481 -18.14 4.48 -9.76
C ILE A 481 -19.30 5.03 -10.60
N GLU A 482 -20.49 4.44 -10.45
CA GLU A 482 -21.74 4.91 -11.05
C GLU A 482 -22.58 5.76 -10.07
N GLN A 483 -21.94 6.31 -9.03
CA GLN A 483 -22.56 7.20 -8.05
C GLN A 483 -23.84 6.61 -7.43
N ASN A 484 -23.83 5.31 -7.17
CA ASN A 484 -24.95 4.57 -6.60
C ASN A 484 -26.28 4.69 -7.39
N SER A 485 -26.22 4.91 -8.71
CA SER A 485 -27.39 5.07 -9.57
C SER A 485 -28.34 3.86 -9.59
N ASN A 486 -27.84 2.66 -9.30
CA ASN A 486 -28.62 1.42 -9.20
C ASN A 486 -29.24 1.18 -7.82
N GLY A 487 -29.03 2.07 -6.85
CA GLY A 487 -29.56 1.92 -5.49
C GLY A 487 -28.94 0.78 -4.67
N TYR A 488 -27.72 0.32 -5.00
CA TYR A 488 -27.03 -0.72 -4.23
C TYR A 488 -26.85 -0.33 -2.76
N TYR A 489 -26.46 0.91 -2.47
CA TYR A 489 -26.41 1.44 -1.12
C TYR A 489 -27.76 2.10 -0.78
N PRO A 490 -28.42 1.70 0.33
CA PRO A 490 -29.68 2.28 0.73
C PRO A 490 -29.55 3.77 1.09
N SER A 491 -30.65 4.52 0.97
CA SER A 491 -30.71 5.95 1.24
C SER A 491 -30.31 6.31 2.68
N LEU A 492 -30.49 5.40 3.64
CA LEU A 492 -30.06 5.59 5.03
C LEU A 492 -28.53 5.74 5.15
N LEU A 493 -27.76 5.18 4.21
CA LEU A 493 -26.31 5.32 4.15
C LEU A 493 -25.88 6.54 3.33
N GLN A 494 -26.79 7.42 2.90
CA GLN A 494 -26.44 8.64 2.19
C GLN A 494 -26.44 9.83 3.15
N SER A 495 -25.46 10.71 3.00
CA SER A 495 -25.41 11.95 3.75
C SER A 495 -26.62 12.82 3.43
N PRO A 496 -27.26 13.45 4.44
CA PRO A 496 -28.30 14.43 4.20
C PRO A 496 -27.73 15.60 3.36
N GLY A 497 -28.32 15.85 2.19
CA GLY A 497 -28.00 17.02 1.36
C GLY A 497 -26.87 16.86 0.33
N SER A 498 -26.00 15.84 0.41
CA SER A 498 -24.93 15.66 -0.61
C SER A 498 -24.99 14.36 -1.40
N ALA A 499 -26.00 13.50 -1.18
CA ALA A 499 -26.21 12.20 -1.83
C ALA A 499 -24.98 11.26 -1.81
N MET A 500 -24.00 11.56 -0.95
CA MET A 500 -22.74 10.85 -0.86
C MET A 500 -22.91 9.62 0.03
N VAL A 501 -22.40 8.47 -0.41
CA VAL A 501 -22.46 7.24 0.38
C VAL A 501 -21.52 7.32 1.58
N GLU A 502 -22.01 6.97 2.76
CA GLU A 502 -21.28 6.92 4.01
C GLU A 502 -20.92 5.47 4.35
N LEU A 503 -19.63 5.17 4.27
CA LEU A 503 -19.12 3.82 4.49
C LEU A 503 -18.49 3.73 5.88
N ARG A 504 -18.92 2.74 6.65
CA ARG A 504 -18.41 2.50 8.02
C ARG A 504 -17.35 1.41 8.02
N PRO A 505 -16.27 1.57 8.79
CA PRO A 505 -15.20 0.60 8.84
C PRO A 505 -15.53 -0.53 9.81
N LEU A 506 -15.04 -1.72 9.47
CA LEU A 506 -14.62 -2.71 10.43
C LEU A 506 -13.36 -2.19 11.14
N VAL A 507 -13.35 -2.18 12.47
CA VAL A 507 -12.20 -1.73 13.26
C VAL A 507 -11.64 -2.92 14.04
N ILE A 508 -10.35 -3.22 13.83
CA ILE A 508 -9.64 -4.34 14.45
C ILE A 508 -8.39 -3.81 15.16
N PRO A 509 -8.18 -4.09 16.45
CA PRO A 509 -6.92 -3.83 17.11
C PRO A 509 -5.86 -4.84 16.64
N LEU A 510 -4.72 -4.33 16.15
CA LEU A 510 -3.57 -5.15 15.75
C LEU A 510 -2.70 -5.56 16.93
N TYR A 511 -2.71 -4.77 18.01
CA TYR A 511 -1.80 -4.93 19.18
C TYR A 511 -0.30 -4.95 18.81
N ALA A 512 0.04 -4.42 17.64
CA ALA A 512 1.39 -4.29 17.09
C ALA A 512 1.43 -3.07 16.16
N VAL A 513 2.59 -2.45 16.00
CA VAL A 513 2.80 -1.31 15.09
C VAL A 513 2.90 -1.84 13.66
N CYS A 514 1.99 -1.41 12.78
CA CYS A 514 1.96 -1.81 11.37
C CYS A 514 2.82 -0.89 10.51
N PHE A 515 3.80 -1.44 9.81
CA PHE A 515 4.70 -0.69 8.93
C PHE A 515 4.42 -0.91 7.44
N LYS A 516 3.95 -2.10 7.05
CA LYS A 516 3.57 -2.43 5.67
C LYS A 516 2.29 -3.25 5.68
N LEU A 517 1.42 -3.00 4.71
CA LEU A 517 0.08 -3.59 4.63
C LEU A 517 -0.21 -3.98 3.17
N ARG A 518 -0.76 -5.18 2.94
CA ARG A 518 -1.13 -5.65 1.59
C ARG A 518 -2.24 -6.69 1.68
N PHE A 519 -3.21 -6.64 0.78
CA PHE A 519 -4.12 -7.78 0.57
C PHE A 519 -3.41 -8.89 -0.20
N THR A 520 -3.84 -10.14 -0.03
CA THR A 520 -3.41 -11.23 -0.93
C THR A 520 -4.24 -11.17 -2.22
N ASP A 521 -4.14 -12.19 -3.08
CA ASP A 521 -5.04 -12.30 -4.24
C ASP A 521 -6.49 -12.60 -3.85
N VAL A 522 -6.73 -12.99 -2.61
CA VAL A 522 -8.07 -13.18 -2.04
C VAL A 522 -8.52 -11.87 -1.40
N GLU A 523 -9.71 -11.39 -1.77
CA GLU A 523 -10.22 -10.07 -1.35
C GLU A 523 -10.29 -9.88 0.17
N ASP A 524 -10.56 -10.94 0.93
CA ASP A 524 -10.77 -10.90 2.37
C ASP A 524 -9.52 -11.34 3.17
N GLU A 525 -8.35 -11.44 2.53
CA GLU A 525 -7.11 -11.84 3.19
C GLU A 525 -6.08 -10.70 3.19
N LEU A 526 -5.54 -10.40 4.38
CA LEU A 526 -4.70 -9.23 4.59
C LEU A 526 -3.42 -9.60 5.35
N LEU A 527 -2.29 -9.16 4.81
CA LEU A 527 -0.97 -9.28 5.42
C LEU A 527 -0.51 -7.94 5.99
N ALA A 528 0.05 -7.97 7.19
CA ALA A 528 0.67 -6.82 7.83
C ALA A 528 2.07 -7.19 8.34
N ILE A 529 3.08 -6.42 7.95
CA ILE A 529 4.41 -6.47 8.58
C ILE A 529 4.40 -5.53 9.78
N THR A 530 4.68 -6.09 10.96
CA THR A 530 4.62 -5.39 12.23
C THR A 530 5.91 -5.47 13.03
N ASP A 531 6.03 -4.69 14.11
CA ASP A 531 7.12 -4.81 15.09
C ASP A 531 7.14 -6.15 15.85
N ARG A 532 6.02 -6.91 15.80
CA ARG A 532 5.89 -8.24 16.43
C ARG A 532 6.01 -9.40 15.44
N GLY A 533 6.35 -9.10 14.18
CA GLY A 533 6.45 -10.10 13.11
C GLY A 533 5.37 -9.92 12.04
N LEU A 534 5.09 -11.00 11.31
CA LEU A 534 4.14 -10.98 10.20
C LEU A 534 2.75 -11.42 10.70
N MET A 535 1.73 -10.62 10.43
CA MET A 535 0.34 -10.96 10.77
C MET A 535 -0.44 -11.25 9.49
N TYR A 536 -1.16 -12.36 9.49
CA TYR A 536 -2.12 -12.74 8.46
C TYR A 536 -3.54 -12.71 9.02
N TRP A 537 -4.42 -11.99 8.36
CA TRP A 537 -5.82 -11.85 8.72
C TRP A 537 -6.70 -12.46 7.63
N ASN A 538 -7.61 -13.36 8.03
CA ASN A 538 -8.70 -13.83 7.20
C ASN A 538 -10.01 -13.21 7.71
N LEU A 539 -10.55 -12.29 6.92
CA LEU A 539 -11.78 -11.53 7.18
C LEU A 539 -13.02 -12.19 6.59
N GLY A 540 -12.84 -13.30 5.86
CA GLY A 540 -13.89 -13.96 5.13
C GLY A 540 -14.94 -14.63 6.03
N PRO A 541 -16.07 -15.06 5.46
CA PRO A 541 -17.17 -15.67 6.21
C PRO A 541 -16.80 -17.01 6.88
N LEU A 542 -15.70 -17.64 6.46
CA LEU A 542 -15.17 -18.87 7.05
C LEU A 542 -14.31 -18.63 8.30
N GLY A 543 -14.05 -17.37 8.63
CA GLY A 543 -13.32 -17.00 9.84
C GLY A 543 -14.00 -17.54 11.10
N ARG A 544 -13.19 -18.09 12.02
CA ARG A 544 -13.65 -18.70 13.28
C ARG A 544 -13.34 -17.85 14.51
N GLY A 545 -12.87 -16.62 14.33
CA GLY A 545 -12.43 -15.74 15.42
C GLY A 545 -11.11 -16.19 16.07
N GLN A 546 -10.37 -17.10 15.44
CA GLN A 546 -9.16 -17.68 16.02
C GLN A 546 -8.02 -16.64 16.10
N ARG A 547 -7.20 -16.74 17.14
CA ARG A 547 -5.99 -15.94 17.34
C ARG A 547 -4.85 -16.92 17.54
N ASN A 548 -4.19 -17.25 16.45
CA ASN A 548 -3.12 -18.24 16.42
C ASN A 548 -1.78 -17.52 16.45
N THR A 549 -0.80 -18.19 17.04
CA THR A 549 0.59 -17.77 17.01
C THR A 549 1.37 -18.96 16.49
N GLU A 550 2.06 -18.77 15.37
CA GLU A 550 2.80 -19.82 14.68
C GLU A 550 4.26 -19.42 14.57
N GLU A 551 5.14 -20.37 14.84
CA GLU A 551 6.56 -20.20 14.63
C GLU A 551 6.86 -20.60 13.19
N LEU A 552 7.44 -19.69 12.40
CA LEU A 552 7.94 -20.07 11.09
C LEU A 552 9.28 -20.80 11.27
N PRO A 553 9.49 -21.93 10.57
CA PRO A 553 10.74 -22.66 10.68
C PRO A 553 11.87 -21.74 10.24
N ALA A 554 12.83 -21.52 11.14
CA ALA A 554 14.12 -20.96 10.74
C ALA A 554 14.76 -21.95 9.76
N TRP A 555 15.40 -21.43 8.72
CA TRP A 555 16.06 -22.29 7.74
C TRP A 555 17.18 -23.07 8.45
N GLY A 556 16.93 -24.35 8.74
CA GLY A 556 17.79 -25.19 9.60
C GLY A 556 17.08 -26.33 10.34
N ASP A 557 15.76 -26.27 10.53
CA ASP A 557 15.00 -27.29 11.30
C ASP A 557 14.33 -28.40 10.47
N SER A 558 14.55 -28.40 9.15
CA SER A 558 14.17 -29.50 8.28
C SER A 558 15.44 -30.12 7.69
N VAL A 559 15.81 -31.25 8.29
CA VAL A 559 16.95 -32.15 8.00
C VAL A 559 17.21 -32.37 6.52
#